data_AF-A0A8D5ZQ49-F1
#
_entry.id   AF-A0A8D5ZQ49-F1
#
_cell.length_a   1.000
_cell.length_b   1.000
_cell.length_c   1.000
_cell.angle_alpha   90.00
_cell.angle_beta   90.00
_cell.angle_gamma   90.00
#
_symmetry.space_group_name_H-M   'P 1'
#
loop_
_entity.id
_entity.type
_entity.pdbx_description
1 polymer ?
#
loop_
_entity_poly.entity_id
_entity_poly.type
_entity_poly.pdbx_seq_one_letter_code
_entity_poly.pdbx_strand_id
1 'polypeptide(L)'
;MQGLYTAIVLLFLGMGVYYLNTEPVVAVHHFLISLYFFVFLFEIRGKPFSRSVYWLLLLLLVGDAFMQFSIGDMNMISGLVSAMFALSTWQAQRRLS
;
A
#
# COMPACT_ATOMS: atom_id res chain seq x y z
N MET A 1 -4.77 -0.03 19.40
CA MET A 1 -4.50 -0.57 18.05
C MET A 1 -4.93 0.38 16.92
N GLN A 2 -6.17 0.86 16.86
CA GLN A 2 -6.64 1.71 15.75
C GLN A 2 -5.86 3.04 15.59
N GLY A 3 -5.51 3.71 16.69
CA GLY A 3 -4.75 4.97 16.63
C GLY A 3 -3.37 4.84 15.97
N LEU A 4 -2.71 3.68 16.14
CA LEU A 4 -1.41 3.40 15.50
C LEU A 4 -1.57 3.31 13.98
N TYR A 5 -2.58 2.58 13.48
CA TYR A 5 -2.83 2.48 12.04
C TYR A 5 -3.22 3.84 11.43
N THR A 6 -4.02 4.65 12.13
CA THR A 6 -4.32 6.01 11.68
C THR A 6 -3.04 6.86 11.58
N ALA A 7 -2.15 6.78 12.58
CA ALA A 7 -0.88 7.50 12.54
C ALA A 7 0.02 7.02 11.39
N ILE A 8 0.06 5.72 11.12
CA ILE A 8 0.78 5.14 9.98
C ILE A 8 0.23 5.69 8.65
N VAL A 9 -1.09 5.70 8.47
CA VAL A 9 -1.72 6.26 7.27
C VAL A 9 -1.30 7.73 7.07
N LEU A 10 -1.41 8.56 8.11
CA LEU A 10 -1.05 9.98 8.02
C LEU A 10 0.45 10.19 7.76
N LEU A 11 1.31 9.37 8.36
CA LEU A 11 2.75 9.43 8.16
C LEU A 11 3.11 9.13 6.71
N PHE A 12 2.64 8.00 6.16
CA PHE A 12 2.94 7.62 4.78
C PHE A 12 2.30 8.58 3.77
N LEU A 13 1.12 9.11 4.06
CA LEU A 13 0.51 10.17 3.26
C LEU A 13 1.37 11.43 3.23
N GLY A 14 1.85 11.88 4.40
CA GLY A 14 2.73 13.04 4.53
C GLY A 14 4.06 12.85 3.80
N MET A 15 4.68 11.67 3.92
CA MET A 15 5.90 11.31 3.20
C MET A 15 5.67 11.32 1.68
N GLY A 16 4.55 10.78 1.20
CA GLY A 16 4.20 10.83 -0.22
C GLY A 16 4.11 12.27 -0.73
N VAL A 17 3.48 13.18 0.03
CA VAL A 17 3.41 14.61 -0.32
C VAL A 17 4.80 15.25 -0.32
N TYR A 18 5.64 14.93 0.68
CA TYR A 18 6.99 15.46 0.80
C TYR A 18 7.88 15.09 -0.41
N TYR A 19 7.84 13.82 -0.84
CA TYR A 19 8.63 13.33 -1.96
C TYR A 19 8.03 13.63 -3.34
N LEU A 20 6.81 14.19 -3.43
CA LEU A 20 6.04 14.31 -4.67
C LEU A 20 6.81 15.04 -5.79
N ASN A 21 7.56 16.08 -5.43
CA ASN A 21 8.29 16.91 -6.39
C ASN A 21 9.75 16.47 -6.62
N THR A 22 10.33 15.73 -5.68
CA THR A 22 11.75 15.35 -5.73
C THR A 22 11.95 13.94 -6.27
N GLU A 23 11.15 12.98 -5.79
CA GLU A 23 11.28 11.56 -6.10
C GLU A 23 9.89 10.95 -6.31
N PRO A 24 9.26 11.18 -7.48
CA PRO A 24 7.85 10.83 -7.70
C PRO A 24 7.57 9.33 -7.59
N VAL A 25 8.53 8.47 -7.94
CA VAL A 25 8.42 7.01 -7.79
C VAL A 25 8.31 6.64 -6.30
N VAL A 26 9.16 7.24 -5.47
CA VAL A 26 9.14 7.05 -4.01
C VAL A 26 7.85 7.62 -3.42
N ALA A 27 7.38 8.76 -3.91
CA ALA A 27 6.10 9.35 -3.48
C ALA A 27 4.91 8.41 -3.73
N VAL A 28 4.82 7.84 -4.94
CA VAL A 28 3.77 6.88 -5.30
C VAL A 28 3.80 5.66 -4.38
N HIS A 29 4.99 5.11 -4.13
CA HIS A 29 5.16 3.99 -3.21
C HIS A 29 4.61 4.30 -1.81
N HIS A 30 4.92 5.48 -1.26
CA HIS A 30 4.40 5.91 0.05
C HIS A 30 2.86 6.08 0.03
N PHE A 31 2.30 6.64 -1.04
CA PHE A 31 0.85 6.74 -1.18
C PHE A 31 0.16 5.37 -1.22
N LEU A 32 0.76 4.39 -1.89
CA LEU A 32 0.21 3.04 -1.96
C LEU A 32 0.28 2.31 -0.61
N ILE A 33 1.36 2.50 0.16
CA ILE A 33 1.43 2.01 1.53
C ILE A 33 0.34 2.66 2.40
N SER A 34 0.16 3.98 2.31
CA SER A 34 -0.90 4.71 3.01
C SER A 34 -2.29 4.15 2.64
N LEU A 35 -2.55 3.92 1.36
CA LEU A 35 -3.80 3.36 0.87
C LEU A 35 -4.05 1.94 1.40
N TYR A 36 -3.01 1.08 1.40
CA TYR A 36 -3.10 -0.27 1.97
C TYR A 36 -3.51 -0.23 3.43
N PHE A 37 -2.84 0.58 4.26
CA PHE A 37 -3.18 0.69 5.68
C PHE A 37 -4.57 1.30 5.92
N PHE A 38 -5.00 2.21 5.05
CA PHE A 38 -6.34 2.77 5.10
C PHE A 38 -7.41 1.69 4.86
N VAL A 39 -7.25 0.87 3.82
CA VAL A 39 -8.15 -0.26 3.54
C VAL A 39 -8.14 -1.26 4.71
N PHE A 40 -6.95 -1.60 5.21
CA PHE A 40 -6.80 -2.52 6.36
C PHE A 40 -7.45 -1.99 7.64
N LEU A 41 -7.39 -0.68 7.90
CA LEU A 41 -8.03 -0.05 9.05
C LEU A 41 -9.57 -0.18 9.00
N PHE A 42 -10.17 -0.11 7.81
CA PHE A 42 -11.61 -0.35 7.64
C PHE A 42 -11.97 -1.83 7.79
N GLU A 43 -11.11 -2.74 7.36
CA GLU A 43 -11.26 -4.19 7.61
C GLU A 43 -11.28 -4.49 9.12
N ILE A 44 -10.33 -3.94 9.89
CA ILE A 44 -10.30 -4.09 11.37
C ILE A 44 -11.54 -3.48 12.03
N ARG A 45 -12.11 -2.41 11.47
CA ARG A 45 -13.33 -1.78 11.98
C ARG A 45 -14.60 -2.59 11.67
N GLY A 46 -14.48 -3.75 11.03
CA GLY A 46 -15.62 -4.58 10.64
C GLY A 46 -16.46 -3.98 9.50
N LYS A 47 -15.91 -3.00 8.78
CA LYS A 47 -16.55 -2.36 7.62
C LYS A 47 -15.63 -2.48 6.40
N PRO A 48 -15.33 -3.71 5.93
CA PRO A 48 -14.44 -3.90 4.80
C PRO A 48 -15.02 -3.22 3.55
N PHE A 49 -14.13 -2.75 2.68
CA PHE A 49 -14.52 -2.22 1.38
C PHE A 49 -15.06 -3.33 0.45
N SER A 50 -15.64 -2.93 -0.69
CA SER A 50 -16.08 -3.89 -1.69
C SER A 50 -14.91 -4.66 -2.29
N ARG A 51 -15.17 -5.88 -2.77
CA ARG A 51 -14.17 -6.76 -3.38
C ARG A 51 -13.38 -6.09 -4.52
N SER A 52 -14.02 -5.20 -5.28
CA SER A 52 -13.38 -4.45 -6.36
C SER A 52 -12.25 -3.53 -5.86
N VAL A 53 -12.39 -2.95 -4.66
CA VAL A 53 -11.34 -2.11 -4.05
C VAL A 53 -10.09 -2.94 -3.74
N TYR A 54 -10.27 -4.17 -3.25
CA TYR A 54 -9.15 -5.08 -3.00
C TYR A 54 -8.45 -5.50 -4.29
N TRP A 55 -9.19 -5.74 -5.38
CA TRP A 55 -8.59 -6.02 -6.69
C TRP A 55 -7.79 -4.83 -7.24
N LEU A 56 -8.33 -3.61 -7.11
CA LEU A 56 -7.63 -2.40 -7.50
C LEU A 56 -6.35 -2.22 -6.68
N LEU A 57 -6.44 -2.35 -5.35
CA LEU A 57 -5.30 -2.23 -4.45
C LEU A 57 -4.23 -3.29 -4.77
N LEU A 58 -4.65 -4.53 -5.04
CA LEU A 58 -3.74 -5.60 -5.44
C LEU A 58 -3.00 -5.25 -6.73
N LEU A 59 -3.71 -4.80 -7.76
CA LEU A 59 -3.11 -4.41 -9.04
C LEU A 59 -2.09 -3.28 -8.86
N LEU A 60 -2.44 -2.27 -8.07
CA LEU A 60 -1.56 -1.13 -7.78
C LEU A 60 -0.30 -1.57 -7.03
N LEU A 61 -0.42 -2.41 -6.00
CA LEU A 61 0.72 -2.91 -5.22
C LEU A 61 1.63 -3.83 -6.03
N VAL A 62 1.08 -4.66 -6.91
CA VAL A 62 1.87 -5.49 -7.85
C VAL A 62 2.61 -4.60 -8.85
N GLY A 63 1.93 -3.60 -9.41
CA GLY A 63 2.55 -2.65 -10.33
C GLY A 63 3.69 -1.87 -9.67
N ASP A 64 3.49 -1.41 -8.44
CA ASP A 64 4.52 -0.73 -7.65
C ASP A 64 5.70 -1.64 -7.31
N ALA A 65 5.45 -2.88 -6.88
CA ALA A 65 6.51 -3.84 -6.63
C ALA A 65 7.37 -4.07 -7.89
N PHE A 66 6.72 -4.26 -9.04
CA PHE A 66 7.41 -4.41 -10.32
C PHE A 66 8.25 -3.17 -10.68
N MET A 67 7.69 -1.97 -10.53
CA MET A 67 8.42 -0.72 -10.77
C MET A 67 9.63 -0.57 -9.84
N GLN A 68 9.46 -0.86 -8.55
CA GLN A 68 10.53 -0.75 -7.56
C GLN A 68 11.65 -1.75 -7.82
N PHE A 69 11.33 -2.99 -8.22
CA PHE A 69 12.35 -3.95 -8.62
C PHE A 69 13.06 -3.59 -9.94
N SER A 70 12.41 -2.82 -10.81
CA SER A 70 12.96 -2.48 -12.14
C SER A 70 13.84 -1.23 -12.14
N ILE A 71 13.70 -0.32 -11.17
CA ILE A 71 14.32 1.03 -11.20
C ILE A 71 15.69 1.11 -10.47
N GLY A 72 16.21 0.02 -9.89
CA GLY A 72 17.63 -0.10 -9.51
C GLY A 72 17.93 -0.51 -8.06
N ASP A 73 19.22 -0.76 -7.77
CA ASP A 73 19.76 -1.52 -6.63
C ASP A 73 19.36 -1.04 -5.21
N MET A 74 18.89 0.20 -5.04
CA MET A 74 18.49 0.73 -3.73
C MET A 74 17.02 0.47 -3.36
N ASN A 75 16.17 0.03 -4.29
CA ASN A 75 14.71 -0.07 -4.08
C ASN A 75 14.19 -1.49 -3.84
N MET A 76 15.09 -2.48 -3.68
CA MET A 76 14.70 -3.88 -3.51
C MET A 76 13.83 -4.11 -2.26
N ILE A 77 14.11 -3.40 -1.16
CA ILE A 77 13.32 -3.49 0.07
C ILE A 77 11.90 -2.93 -0.16
N SER A 78 11.77 -1.77 -0.81
CA SER A 78 10.48 -1.18 -1.16
C SER A 78 9.66 -2.11 -2.07
N GLY A 79 10.29 -2.70 -3.08
CA GLY A 79 9.65 -3.69 -3.94
C GLY A 79 9.15 -4.92 -3.17
N LEU A 80 9.96 -5.43 -2.23
CA LEU A 80 9.58 -6.54 -1.37
C LEU A 80 8.40 -6.18 -0.45
N VAL A 81 8.42 -4.98 0.16
CA VAL A 81 7.31 -4.48 1.00
C VAL A 81 6.01 -4.44 0.21
N SER A 82 6.03 -3.87 -0.99
CA SER A 82 4.84 -3.82 -1.85
C SER A 82 4.36 -5.20 -2.29
N ALA A 83 5.28 -6.13 -2.59
CA ALA A 83 4.93 -7.51 -2.92
C ALA A 83 4.29 -8.24 -1.73
N MET A 84 4.81 -8.06 -0.52
CA MET A 84 4.21 -8.63 0.70
C MET A 84 2.80 -8.07 0.96
N PHE A 85 2.60 -6.77 0.78
CA PHE A 85 1.28 -6.16 0.90
C PHE A 85 0.32 -6.60 -0.20
N ALA A 86 0.81 -6.81 -1.42
CA ALA A 86 0.01 -7.40 -2.49
C ALA A 86 -0.46 -8.81 -2.10
N LEU A 87 0.45 -9.67 -1.63
CA LEU A 87 0.10 -11.02 -1.17
C LEU A 87 -0.94 -10.99 -0.02
N SER A 88 -0.75 -10.11 0.95
CA SER A 88 -1.71 -9.91 2.05
C SER A 88 -3.09 -9.48 1.53
N THR A 89 -3.13 -8.53 0.59
CA THR A 89 -4.35 -8.03 -0.05
C THR A 89 -5.07 -9.12 -0.82
N TRP A 90 -4.33 -9.99 -1.53
CA TRP A 90 -4.89 -11.13 -2.24
C TRP A 90 -5.52 -12.16 -1.29
N GLN A 91 -4.86 -12.45 -0.17
CA GLN A 91 -5.43 -13.31 0.87
C GLN A 91 -6.68 -12.69 1.49
N ALA A 92 -6.68 -11.38 1.76
CA ALA A 92 -7.85 -10.67 2.28
C ALA A 92 -9.04 -10.72 1.31
N GLN A 93 -8.79 -10.48 0.03
CA GLN A 93 -9.79 -10.58 -1.03
C GLN A 93 -10.48 -11.95 -1.05
N ARG A 94 -9.74 -13.04 -0.81
CA ARG A 94 -10.28 -14.41 -0.78
C ARG A 94 -11.12 -14.71 0.47
N ARG A 95 -10.93 -14.01 1.58
CA ARG A 95 -11.74 -14.20 2.81
C ARG A 95 -13.11 -13.54 2.72
N LEU A 96 -13.27 -12.57 1.83
CA LEU A 96 -14.52 -11.84 1.60
C LEU A 96 -15.46 -12.58 0.62
N SER A 97 -15.23 -13.88 0.37
CA SER A 97 -16.06 -14.75 -0.47
C SER A 97 -17.15 -15.46 0.30
#